data_AF-A0A426ZH76-F1
#
_entry.id   AF-A0A426ZH76-F1
#
_cell.length_a   1.000
_cell.length_b   1.000
_cell.length_c   1.000
_cell.angle_alpha   90.00
_cell.angle_beta   90.00
_cell.angle_gamma   90.00
#
_symmetry.space_group_name_H-M   'P 1'
#
loop_
_entity.id
_entity.type
_entity.pdbx_description
1 polymer ?
#
loop_
_entity_poly.entity_id
_entity_poly.type
_entity_poly.pdbx_seq_one_letter_code
_entity_poly.pdbx_strand_id
1 'polypeptide(L)'
;MIPGNHEEGSLCLIRNLIATLQCHSLASSKIKVQVFCAIISLSAGLSQKKFLYHAKNMEVISNDQLYFGDRSFDEELSSIASLVLQILDDVIKQEVHLVTRGRLALDACNCLLVSFKTSHELSLKCSSLIDIAKSCLHPKEKYLQSTVSLMDGLSSNLGDQVAASLESTSVVQH
;
A
#
# COMPACT_ATOMS: atom_id res chain seq x y z
N MET A 1 13.23 -4.31 -22.80
CA MET A 1 12.00 -3.95 -23.53
C MET A 1 10.85 -4.66 -22.86
N ILE A 2 10.01 -3.89 -22.17
CA ILE A 2 8.80 -4.40 -21.52
C ILE A 2 7.76 -4.71 -22.62
N PRO A 3 7.10 -5.87 -22.63
CA PRO A 3 6.04 -6.15 -23.60
C PRO A 3 4.83 -5.22 -23.41
N GLY A 4 4.44 -4.51 -24.47
CA GLY A 4 3.31 -3.57 -24.48
C GLY A 4 3.53 -2.38 -25.41
N ASN A 5 2.61 -1.41 -25.39
CA ASN A 5 2.81 -0.13 -26.07
C ASN A 5 3.87 0.68 -25.30
N HIS A 6 5.08 0.81 -25.86
CA HIS A 6 6.18 1.55 -25.23
C HIS A 6 5.85 3.02 -24.95
N GLU A 7 4.92 3.61 -25.71
CA GLU A 7 4.52 5.01 -25.50
C GLU A 7 3.57 5.17 -24.31
N GLU A 8 2.81 4.14 -23.96
CA GLU A 8 1.79 4.22 -22.90
C GLU A 8 2.27 3.74 -21.53
N GLY A 9 3.37 2.98 -21.47
CA GLY A 9 3.92 2.41 -20.23
C GLY A 9 3.18 1.16 -19.74
N SER A 10 3.80 0.42 -18.83
CA SER A 10 3.34 -0.91 -18.41
C SER A 10 2.11 -0.89 -17.52
N LEU A 11 1.86 0.25 -16.86
CA LEU A 11 0.75 0.45 -15.92
C LEU A 11 -0.32 1.40 -16.48
N CYS A 12 -0.44 1.50 -17.82
CA CYS A 12 -1.39 2.39 -18.49
C CYS A 12 -2.84 2.13 -18.06
N LEU A 13 -3.23 0.87 -17.87
CA LEU A 13 -4.55 0.49 -17.38
C LEU A 13 -4.84 1.05 -15.98
N ILE A 14 -3.84 1.00 -15.08
CA ILE A 14 -3.98 1.55 -13.73
C ILE A 14 -4.10 3.07 -13.78
N ARG A 15 -3.30 3.75 -14.61
CA ARG A 15 -3.45 5.21 -14.83
C ARG A 15 -4.82 5.59 -15.35
N ASN A 16 -5.32 4.88 -16.36
CA ASN A 16 -6.63 5.15 -16.95
C ASN A 16 -7.76 4.92 -15.94
N LEU A 17 -7.63 3.90 -15.08
CA LEU A 17 -8.56 3.65 -13.99
C LEU A 17 -8.55 4.78 -12.96
N ILE A 18 -7.37 5.25 -12.54
CA ILE A 18 -7.22 6.39 -11.62
C ILE A 18 -7.89 7.63 -12.21
N ALA A 19 -7.56 7.98 -13.46
CA ALA A 19 -8.11 9.15 -14.15
C ALA A 19 -9.65 9.07 -14.26
N THR A 20 -10.16 7.90 -14.63
CA THR A 20 -11.61 7.65 -14.72
C THR A 20 -12.30 7.88 -13.37
N LEU A 21 -11.75 7.31 -12.29
CA LEU A 21 -12.34 7.43 -10.94
C LEU A 21 -12.28 8.84 -10.37
N GLN A 22 -11.23 9.60 -10.68
CA GLN A 22 -11.13 11.00 -10.25
C GLN A 22 -12.16 11.88 -10.96
N CYS A 23 -12.38 11.68 -12.26
CA CYS A 23 -13.36 12.43 -13.04
C CYS A 23 -14.82 12.02 -12.78
N HIS A 24 -15.05 10.82 -12.21
CA HIS A 24 -16.40 10.30 -12.00
C HIS A 24 -17.04 10.89 -10.73
N SER A 25 -17.83 11.95 -10.90
CA SER A 25 -18.52 12.67 -9.81
C SER A 25 -19.54 11.82 -9.05
N LEU A 26 -20.05 10.74 -9.66
CA LEU A 26 -21.02 9.82 -9.06
C LEU A 26 -20.40 8.71 -8.20
N ALA A 27 -19.07 8.53 -8.23
CA ALA A 27 -18.43 7.51 -7.41
C ALA A 27 -18.33 7.98 -5.95
N SER A 28 -18.94 7.26 -5.02
CA SER A 28 -18.87 7.59 -3.59
C SER A 28 -17.44 7.47 -3.06
N SER A 29 -17.11 8.21 -2.00
CA SER A 29 -15.82 8.14 -1.31
C SER A 29 -15.48 6.71 -0.92
N LYS A 30 -16.49 5.91 -0.55
CA LYS A 30 -16.33 4.48 -0.24
C LYS A 30 -15.82 3.67 -1.43
N ILE A 31 -16.44 3.81 -2.61
CA ILE A 31 -16.00 3.09 -3.81
C ILE A 31 -14.58 3.53 -4.18
N LYS A 32 -14.31 4.83 -4.13
CA LYS A 32 -12.98 5.38 -4.43
C LYS A 32 -11.91 4.78 -3.50
N VAL A 33 -12.13 4.83 -2.19
CA VAL A 33 -11.19 4.26 -1.20
C VAL A 33 -11.01 2.76 -1.43
N GLN A 34 -12.07 2.00 -1.69
CA GLN A 34 -11.96 0.56 -1.97
C GLN A 34 -11.10 0.28 -3.20
N VAL A 35 -11.31 0.99 -4.31
CA VAL A 35 -10.51 0.77 -5.53
C VAL A 35 -9.07 1.21 -5.32
N PHE A 36 -8.82 2.34 -4.68
CA PHE A 36 -7.46 2.80 -4.41
C PHE A 36 -6.72 1.88 -3.43
N CYS A 37 -7.40 1.31 -2.44
CA CYS A 37 -6.83 0.24 -1.60
C CYS A 37 -6.47 -1.00 -2.42
N ALA A 38 -7.34 -1.42 -3.34
CA ALA A 38 -7.04 -2.53 -4.24
C ALA A 38 -5.82 -2.25 -5.14
N ILE A 39 -5.69 -1.02 -5.65
CA ILE A 39 -4.50 -0.60 -6.41
C ILE A 39 -3.25 -0.65 -5.52
N ILE A 40 -3.32 -0.22 -4.26
CA ILE A 40 -2.20 -0.32 -3.31
C ILE A 40 -1.78 -1.76 -3.07
N SER A 41 -2.73 -2.65 -2.76
CA SER A 41 -2.42 -4.06 -2.56
C SER A 41 -1.86 -4.71 -3.80
N LEU A 42 -2.36 -4.34 -4.98
CA LEU A 42 -1.80 -4.77 -6.26
C LEU A 42 -0.37 -4.26 -6.43
N SER A 43 -0.11 -2.98 -6.16
CA SER A 43 1.23 -2.41 -6.26
C SER A 43 2.22 -3.07 -5.31
N ALA A 44 1.80 -3.36 -4.08
CA ALA A 44 2.59 -4.14 -3.13
C ALA A 44 2.89 -5.54 -3.67
N GLY A 45 1.89 -6.21 -4.22
CA GLY A 45 2.05 -7.49 -4.92
C GLY A 45 3.06 -7.43 -6.08
N LEU A 46 2.96 -6.39 -6.91
CA LEU A 46 3.81 -6.19 -8.08
C LEU A 46 5.24 -5.76 -7.72
N SER A 47 5.46 -5.18 -6.53
CA SER A 47 6.80 -4.85 -6.04
C SER A 47 7.59 -6.05 -5.51
N GLN A 48 6.99 -7.24 -5.50
CA GLN A 48 7.69 -8.45 -5.09
C GLN A 48 8.77 -8.79 -6.12
N LYS A 49 10.01 -8.98 -5.65
CA LYS A 49 11.16 -9.31 -6.52
C LYS A 49 11.04 -10.66 -7.24
N LYS A 50 10.13 -11.53 -6.78
CA LYS A 50 9.92 -12.87 -7.32
C LYS A 50 8.50 -13.30 -7.06
N PHE A 51 7.76 -13.63 -8.12
CA PHE A 51 6.39 -14.13 -7.97
C PHE A 51 6.38 -15.61 -7.56
N LEU A 52 5.29 -16.00 -6.89
CA LEU A 52 5.03 -17.40 -6.55
C LEU A 52 4.92 -18.27 -7.81
N TYR A 53 4.40 -17.70 -8.90
CA TYR A 53 4.34 -18.32 -10.22
C TYR A 53 5.42 -17.72 -11.11
N HIS A 54 6.48 -18.48 -11.34
CA HIS A 54 7.52 -18.12 -12.28
C HIS A 54 7.79 -19.28 -13.24
N ALA A 55 8.04 -18.98 -14.51
CA ALA A 55 8.48 -20.00 -15.45
C ALA A 55 9.86 -20.53 -15.00
N LYS A 56 9.96 -21.84 -14.79
CA LYS A 56 11.26 -22.51 -14.54
C LYS A 56 11.94 -22.97 -15.83
N ASN A 57 11.20 -23.00 -16.94
CA ASN A 57 11.76 -23.37 -18.23
C ASN A 57 12.63 -22.20 -18.74
N MET A 58 13.74 -22.52 -19.42
CA MET A 58 14.69 -21.55 -19.97
C MET A 58 14.32 -21.08 -21.39
N GLU A 59 13.22 -21.59 -21.95
CA GLU A 59 12.77 -21.30 -23.31
C GLU A 59 11.84 -20.08 -23.36
N VAL A 60 11.20 -19.74 -22.24
CA VAL A 60 10.31 -18.59 -22.09
C VAL A 60 10.87 -17.68 -21.00
N ILE A 61 11.17 -16.43 -21.36
CA ILE A 61 11.60 -15.41 -20.42
C ILE A 61 10.46 -15.18 -19.41
N SER A 62 10.74 -15.36 -18.11
CA SER A 62 9.75 -15.14 -17.05
C SER A 62 9.33 -13.68 -16.97
N ASN A 63 8.12 -13.43 -16.48
CA ASN A 63 7.66 -12.07 -16.18
C ASN A 63 8.60 -11.34 -15.22
N ASP A 64 9.25 -12.07 -14.29
CA ASP A 64 10.29 -11.56 -13.39
C ASP A 64 11.39 -10.80 -14.14
N GLN A 65 11.76 -11.25 -15.35
CA GLN A 65 12.77 -10.60 -16.18
C GLN A 65 12.18 -9.61 -17.19
N LEU A 66 11.00 -9.89 -17.75
CA LEU A 66 10.40 -9.04 -18.78
C LEU A 66 9.89 -7.68 -18.25
N TYR A 67 9.31 -7.67 -17.05
CA TYR A 67 8.71 -6.48 -16.44
C TYR A 67 9.57 -5.97 -15.27
N PHE A 68 9.87 -6.85 -14.31
CA PHE A 68 10.48 -6.48 -13.03
C PHE A 68 12.02 -6.43 -13.06
N GLY A 69 12.62 -6.73 -14.21
CA GLY A 69 14.04 -6.52 -14.47
C GLY A 69 14.36 -5.12 -15.00
N ASP A 70 13.34 -4.32 -15.33
CA ASP A 70 13.48 -2.98 -15.91
C ASP A 70 13.21 -1.91 -14.85
N ARG A 71 14.19 -1.02 -14.62
CA ARG A 71 14.08 0.05 -13.62
C ARG A 71 12.90 0.99 -13.90
N SER A 72 12.52 1.19 -15.16
CA SER A 72 11.39 2.04 -15.52
C SER A 72 10.06 1.53 -14.96
N PHE A 73 9.91 0.21 -14.80
CA PHE A 73 8.73 -0.40 -14.17
C PHE A 73 8.64 -0.04 -12.68
N ASP A 74 9.74 -0.18 -11.94
CA ASP A 74 9.78 0.15 -10.51
C ASP A 74 9.52 1.63 -10.25
N GLU A 75 10.09 2.51 -11.08
CA GLU A 75 9.87 3.95 -11.02
C GLU A 75 8.39 4.30 -11.31
N GLU A 76 7.81 3.69 -12.34
CA GLU A 76 6.41 3.85 -12.72
C GLU A 76 5.46 3.36 -11.61
N LEU A 77 5.75 2.18 -11.04
CA LEU A 77 4.98 1.58 -9.96
C LEU A 77 5.02 2.44 -8.69
N SER A 78 6.21 2.93 -8.32
CA SER A 78 6.41 3.82 -7.18
C SER A 78 5.67 5.15 -7.36
N SER A 79 5.71 5.72 -8.57
CA SER A 79 4.98 6.94 -8.92
C SER A 79 3.47 6.75 -8.76
N ILE A 80 2.92 5.65 -9.27
CA ILE A 80 1.50 5.31 -9.13
C ILE A 80 1.11 5.10 -7.67
N ALA A 81 1.89 4.33 -6.90
CA ALA A 81 1.61 4.11 -5.49
C ALA A 81 1.57 5.42 -4.70
N SER A 82 2.53 6.33 -4.97
CA SER A 82 2.60 7.64 -4.33
C SER A 82 1.38 8.52 -4.68
N LEU A 83 0.99 8.54 -5.96
CA LEU A 83 -0.21 9.25 -6.41
C LEU A 83 -1.47 8.72 -5.74
N VAL A 84 -1.65 7.40 -5.71
CA VAL A 84 -2.83 6.76 -5.09
C VAL A 84 -2.91 7.06 -3.59
N LEU A 85 -1.77 7.07 -2.88
CA LEU A 85 -1.71 7.45 -1.47
C LEU A 85 -2.13 8.90 -1.22
N GLN A 86 -1.78 9.82 -2.12
CA GLN A 86 -2.22 11.22 -2.04
C GLN A 86 -3.73 11.32 -2.30
N ILE A 87 -4.23 10.67 -3.34
CA ILE A 87 -5.65 10.69 -3.69
C ILE A 87 -6.50 10.09 -2.55
N LEU A 88 -6.04 9.02 -1.91
CA LEU A 88 -6.72 8.44 -0.76
C LEU A 88 -6.88 9.44 0.37
N ASP A 89 -5.82 10.17 0.73
CA ASP A 89 -5.90 11.20 1.76
C ASP A 89 -6.93 12.28 1.42
N ASP A 90 -6.94 12.73 0.17
CA ASP A 90 -7.85 13.77 -0.29
C ASP A 90 -9.31 13.29 -0.24
N VAL A 91 -9.57 12.10 -0.77
CA VAL A 91 -10.92 11.49 -0.76
C VAL A 91 -11.42 11.31 0.67
N ILE A 92 -10.57 10.85 1.59
CA ILE A 92 -10.93 10.67 3.00
C ILE A 92 -11.22 12.04 3.64
N LYS A 93 -10.32 13.03 3.49
CA LYS A 93 -10.49 14.36 4.09
C LYS A 93 -11.74 15.09 3.56
N GLN A 94 -12.10 14.87 2.31
CA GLN A 94 -13.27 15.48 1.66
C GLN A 94 -14.61 14.81 2.04
N GLU A 95 -14.60 13.59 2.60
CA GLU A 95 -15.84 12.89 3.00
C GLU A 95 -16.59 13.69 4.08
N VAL A 96 -17.82 14.11 3.80
CA VAL A 96 -18.58 15.02 4.67
C VAL A 96 -19.12 14.33 5.92
N HIS A 97 -19.43 13.04 5.86
CA HIS A 97 -19.99 12.30 6.98
C HIS A 97 -18.88 11.78 7.89
N LEU A 98 -18.78 12.33 9.10
CA LEU A 98 -17.72 12.00 10.07
C LEU A 98 -17.55 10.50 10.28
N VAL A 99 -18.62 9.77 10.58
CA VAL A 99 -18.52 8.32 10.82
C VAL A 99 -18.01 7.57 9.58
N THR A 100 -18.46 7.96 8.39
CA THR A 100 -17.96 7.39 7.12
C THR A 100 -16.48 7.73 6.94
N ARG A 101 -16.09 8.99 7.09
CA ARG A 101 -14.70 9.45 7.01
C ARG A 101 -13.79 8.64 7.93
N GLY A 102 -14.19 8.44 9.17
CA GLY A 102 -13.42 7.66 10.14
C GLY A 102 -13.26 6.21 9.71
N ARG A 103 -14.33 5.55 9.24
CA ARG A 103 -14.25 4.17 8.72
C ARG A 103 -13.37 4.06 7.49
N LEU A 104 -13.45 5.00 6.55
CA LEU A 104 -12.61 5.03 5.35
C LEU A 104 -11.13 5.22 5.70
N ALA A 105 -10.82 6.04 6.71
CA ALA A 105 -9.45 6.18 7.20
C ALA A 105 -8.91 4.87 7.80
N LEU A 106 -9.74 4.13 8.55
CA LEU A 106 -9.37 2.81 9.08
C LEU A 106 -9.23 1.75 7.97
N ASP A 107 -10.10 1.75 6.96
CA ASP A 107 -10.00 0.85 5.80
C ASP A 107 -8.67 1.06 5.06
N ALA A 108 -8.31 2.32 4.80
CA ALA A 108 -7.03 2.67 4.19
C ALA A 108 -5.85 2.27 5.08
N CYS A 109 -5.93 2.53 6.39
CA CYS A 109 -4.88 2.16 7.34
C CYS A 109 -4.63 0.64 7.36
N ASN A 110 -5.69 -0.16 7.48
CA ASN A 110 -5.59 -1.62 7.46
C ASN A 110 -5.05 -2.13 6.13
N CYS A 111 -5.49 -1.55 5.01
CA CYS A 111 -4.95 -1.88 3.69
C CYS A 111 -3.43 -1.69 3.64
N LEU A 112 -2.93 -0.57 4.14
CA LEU A 112 -1.50 -0.27 4.18
C LEU A 112 -0.73 -1.24 5.08
N LEU A 113 -1.23 -1.48 6.30
CA LEU A 113 -0.61 -2.37 7.29
C LEU A 113 -0.50 -3.82 6.78
N VAL A 114 -1.48 -4.29 6.01
CA VAL A 114 -1.46 -5.64 5.44
C VAL A 114 -0.65 -5.72 4.14
N SER A 115 -0.59 -4.63 3.37
CA SER A 115 0.08 -4.63 2.06
C SER A 115 1.59 -4.47 2.17
N PHE A 116 2.09 -3.72 3.17
CA PHE A 116 3.50 -3.36 3.27
C PHE A 116 4.17 -3.88 4.54
N LYS A 117 5.49 -4.07 4.46
CA LYS A 117 6.31 -4.32 5.65
C LYS A 117 6.36 -3.07 6.52
N THR A 118 6.41 -3.25 7.83
CA THR A 118 6.55 -2.16 8.81
C THR A 118 7.77 -1.30 8.48
N SER A 119 7.54 0.00 8.27
CA SER A 119 8.56 1.02 8.13
C SER A 119 8.18 2.26 8.94
N HIS A 120 9.12 3.17 9.12
CA HIS A 120 8.86 4.43 9.80
C HIS A 120 7.83 5.28 9.03
N GLU A 121 7.96 5.36 7.71
CA GLU A 121 7.05 6.09 6.81
C GLU A 121 5.64 5.51 6.84
N LEU A 122 5.53 4.17 6.81
CA LEU A 122 4.25 3.49 6.94
C LEU A 122 3.61 3.80 8.29
N SER A 123 4.39 3.76 9.37
CA SER A 123 3.90 4.04 10.73
C SER A 123 3.39 5.47 10.87
N LEU A 124 4.10 6.46 10.31
CA LEU A 124 3.66 7.85 10.28
C LEU A 124 2.34 8.01 9.51
N LYS A 125 2.23 7.36 8.34
CA LYS A 125 1.03 7.40 7.52
C LYS A 125 -0.16 6.77 8.22
N CYS A 126 0.00 5.57 8.77
CA CYS A 126 -1.03 4.86 9.53
C CYS A 126 -1.46 5.63 10.79
N SER A 127 -0.51 6.26 11.49
CA SER A 127 -0.82 7.12 12.64
C SER A 127 -1.70 8.31 12.24
N SER A 128 -1.36 8.98 11.12
CA SER A 128 -2.18 10.08 10.59
C SER A 128 -3.61 9.65 10.25
N LEU A 129 -3.78 8.48 9.63
CA LEU A 129 -5.10 7.92 9.32
C LEU A 129 -5.88 7.55 10.58
N ILE A 130 -5.21 6.98 11.59
CA ILE A 130 -5.81 6.69 12.90
C ILE A 130 -6.26 7.96 13.61
N ASP A 131 -5.50 9.05 13.52
CA ASP A 131 -5.87 10.33 14.12
C ASP A 131 -7.11 10.93 13.44
N ILE A 132 -7.21 10.83 12.12
CA ILE A 132 -8.46 11.16 11.39
C ILE A 132 -9.60 10.31 11.94
N ALA A 133 -9.42 9.00 12.10
CA ALA A 133 -10.47 8.11 12.61
C ALA A 133 -10.88 8.47 14.05
N LYS A 134 -9.94 8.75 14.95
CA LYS A 134 -10.20 9.18 16.34
C LYS A 134 -10.98 10.49 16.42
N SER A 135 -10.72 11.43 15.51
CA SER A 135 -11.46 12.70 15.46
C SER A 135 -12.94 12.52 15.02
N CYS A 136 -13.25 11.38 14.40
CA CYS A 136 -14.53 11.12 13.75
C CYS A 136 -15.38 10.04 14.43
N LEU A 137 -14.74 9.11 15.15
CA LEU A 137 -15.37 7.93 15.74
C LEU A 137 -15.32 7.97 17.26
N HIS A 138 -16.24 7.25 17.89
CA HIS A 138 -16.23 7.10 19.34
C HIS A 138 -15.02 6.23 19.80
N PRO A 139 -14.33 6.55 20.91
CA PRO A 139 -13.14 5.79 21.35
C PRO A 139 -13.37 4.31 21.66
N LYS A 140 -14.62 3.91 21.91
CA LYS A 140 -15.04 2.51 22.14
C LYS A 140 -15.48 1.77 20.87
N GLU A 141 -15.32 2.39 19.70
CA GLU A 141 -15.64 1.76 18.43
C GLU A 141 -14.67 0.59 18.18
N LYS A 142 -15.23 -0.61 17.97
CA LYS A 142 -14.43 -1.85 17.92
C LYS A 142 -13.45 -1.87 16.75
N TYR A 143 -13.81 -1.27 15.62
CA TYR A 143 -12.97 -1.28 14.43
C TYR A 143 -11.71 -0.43 14.65
N LEU A 144 -11.86 0.77 15.23
CA LEU A 144 -10.77 1.64 15.66
C LEU A 144 -9.81 0.92 16.61
N GLN A 145 -10.35 0.28 17.66
CA GLN A 145 -9.52 -0.45 18.63
C GLN A 145 -8.74 -1.60 17.98
N SER A 146 -9.38 -2.33 17.06
CA SER A 146 -8.75 -3.44 16.35
C SER A 146 -7.62 -2.96 15.44
N THR A 147 -7.81 -1.86 14.71
CA THR A 147 -6.78 -1.27 13.84
C THR A 147 -5.60 -0.72 14.65
N VAL A 148 -5.84 -0.05 15.77
CA VAL A 148 -4.76 0.42 16.67
C VAL A 148 -3.96 -0.76 17.19
N SER A 149 -4.64 -1.80 17.68
CA SER A 149 -3.98 -3.02 18.15
C SER A 149 -3.16 -3.73 17.07
N LEU A 150 -3.63 -3.71 15.82
CA LEU A 150 -2.88 -4.27 14.69
C LEU A 150 -1.59 -3.47 14.44
N MET A 151 -1.67 -2.14 14.45
CA MET A 151 -0.50 -1.28 14.29
C MET A 151 0.52 -1.50 15.40
N ASP A 152 0.08 -1.51 16.66
CA ASP A 152 0.94 -1.72 17.83
C ASP A 152 1.63 -3.09 17.78
N GLY A 153 0.89 -4.14 17.39
CA GLY A 153 1.43 -5.48 17.20
C GLY A 153 2.53 -5.53 16.14
N LEU A 154 2.33 -4.85 15.00
CA LEU A 154 3.32 -4.78 13.93
C LEU A 154 4.55 -3.94 14.31
N SER A 155 4.40 -2.92 15.15
CA SER A 155 5.52 -2.14 15.69
C SER A 155 6.35 -2.91 16.72
N SER A 156 5.72 -3.73 17.57
CA SER A 156 6.45 -4.57 18.55
C SER A 156 7.35 -5.61 17.88
N ASN A 157 6.86 -6.25 16.81
CA ASN A 157 7.63 -7.21 16.01
C ASN A 157 8.87 -6.60 15.34
N LEU A 158 8.89 -5.28 15.11
CA LEU A 158 10.06 -4.58 14.58
C LEU A 158 11.18 -4.49 15.64
N GLY A 159 10.82 -4.25 16.90
CA GLY A 159 11.77 -4.21 18.02
C GLY A 159 12.49 -5.54 18.19
N ASP A 160 11.76 -6.65 18.08
CA ASP A 160 12.30 -8.00 18.24
C ASP A 160 13.24 -8.40 17.07
N GLN A 161 12.93 -7.99 15.84
CA GLN A 161 13.80 -8.24 14.67
C GLN A 161 15.10 -7.40 14.70
N VAL A 162 15.02 -6.16 15.20
CA VAL A 162 16.21 -5.30 15.38
C VAL A 162 17.09 -5.83 16.52
N ALA A 163 16.49 -6.28 17.63
CA ALA A 163 17.23 -6.91 18.73
C ALA A 163 17.95 -8.19 18.30
N ALA A 164 17.28 -9.09 17.55
CA ALA A 164 17.90 -10.31 17.02
C ALA A 164 19.05 -10.04 16.03
N SER A 165 18.99 -8.93 15.28
CA SER A 165 20.06 -8.51 14.36
C SER A 165 21.28 -7.93 15.10
N LEU A 166 21.09 -7.35 16.29
CA LEU A 166 22.16 -6.84 17.15
C LEU A 166 22.85 -7.96 17.95
N GLU A 167 22.11 -8.99 18.36
CA GLU A 167 22.69 -10.15 19.04
C GLU A 167 23.57 -10.98 18.10
N SER A 168 23.18 -11.14 16.84
CA SER A 168 23.94 -11.88 15.81
C SER A 168 25.21 -11.17 15.33
N THR A 169 25.37 -9.86 15.57
CA THR A 169 26.61 -9.12 15.32
C THR A 169 27.62 -9.19 16.47
N SER A 170 27.19 -9.59 17.67
CA SER A 170 28.08 -9.73 18.85
C SER A 170 28.84 -11.06 18.93
N VAL A 171 28.45 -12.08 18.15
CA VAL A 171 29.01 -13.44 18.24
C VAL A 171 30.17 -13.69 17.26
N VAL A 172 30.61 -12.69 16.47
CA VAL A 172 31.71 -12.82 15.48
C VAL A 172 33.01 -12.13 15.93
N GLN A 173 33.16 -11.80 17.21
CA GLN A 173 34.46 -11.40 17.76
C GLN A 173 34.89 -12.34 18.88
N HIS A 174 35.49 -13.47 18.53
CA HIS A 174 36.57 -14.10 19.28
C HIS A 174 37.38 -15.05 18.40
#